data_AF-D8F0N7-F1
#
_entry.id   AF-D8F0N7-F1
#
_cell.length_a   1.000
_cell.length_b   1.000
_cell.length_c   1.000
_cell.angle_alpha   90.00
_cell.angle_beta   90.00
_cell.angle_gamma   90.00
#
_symmetry.space_group_name_H-M   'P 1'
#
loop_
_entity.id
_entity.type
_entity.pdbx_description
1 polymer ?
#
loop_
_entity_poly.entity_id
_entity_poly.type
_entity_poly.pdbx_seq_one_letter_code
_entity_poly.pdbx_strand_id
1 'polypeptide(L)'
;MDNLSNQVPDLIQDKKFDEAEAVCRKLLRQYPEEIDGLHRYAELYEAQGKNWDAAEYYRKAVAFAEKAGGFGKESVQSFRQKAEKLALAEKG
;
A
#
# COMPACT_ATOMS: atom_id res chain seq x y z
N MET A 1 10.22 -12.60 0.89
CA MET A 1 9.04 -11.71 0.81
C MET A 1 8.96 -11.02 -0.55
N ASP A 2 10.10 -10.61 -1.10
CA ASP A 2 10.21 -9.80 -2.32
C ASP A 2 9.51 -10.42 -3.53
N ASN A 3 9.57 -11.75 -3.69
CA ASN A 3 8.93 -12.42 -4.82
C ASN A 3 7.40 -12.25 -4.83
N LEU A 4 6.74 -12.24 -3.66
CA LEU A 4 5.30 -12.07 -3.55
C LEU A 4 4.92 -10.57 -3.65
N SER A 5 5.73 -9.70 -3.05
CA SER A 5 5.55 -8.24 -3.12
C SER A 5 5.69 -7.72 -4.56
N ASN A 6 6.64 -8.25 -5.33
CA ASN A 6 6.90 -7.83 -6.71
C ASN A 6 5.83 -8.29 -7.71
N GLN A 7 4.98 -9.26 -7.36
CA GLN A 7 3.87 -9.70 -8.23
C GLN A 7 2.75 -8.65 -8.31
N VAL A 8 2.56 -7.85 -7.25
CA VAL A 8 1.44 -6.91 -7.19
C VAL A 8 1.54 -5.83 -8.28
N PRO A 9 2.68 -5.15 -8.49
CA PRO A 9 2.83 -4.20 -9.60
C PRO A 9 2.54 -4.82 -10.97
N ASP A 10 3.03 -6.03 -11.26
CA ASP A 10 2.78 -6.71 -12.55
C ASP A 10 1.28 -7.01 -12.73
N LEU A 11 0.62 -7.52 -11.70
CA LEU A 11 -0.82 -7.80 -11.73
C LEU A 11 -1.66 -6.52 -11.87
N ILE A 12 -1.24 -5.42 -11.23
CA ILE A 12 -1.85 -4.11 -11.41
C ILE A 12 -1.72 -3.63 -12.86
N GLN A 13 -0.54 -3.77 -13.45
CA GLN A 13 -0.29 -3.39 -14.85
C GLN A 13 -1.17 -4.19 -15.81
N ASP A 14 -1.34 -5.48 -15.55
CA ASP A 14 -2.24 -6.38 -16.29
C ASP A 14 -3.74 -6.16 -15.96
N LYS A 15 -4.07 -5.21 -15.08
CA LYS A 15 -5.43 -4.95 -14.56
C LYS A 15 -6.09 -6.16 -13.88
N LYS A 16 -5.29 -7.11 -13.41
CA LYS A 16 -5.71 -8.30 -12.67
C LYS A 16 -5.89 -7.98 -11.19
N PHE A 17 -6.85 -7.11 -10.91
CA PHE A 17 -7.02 -6.53 -9.58
C PHE A 17 -7.41 -7.56 -8.51
N ASP A 18 -8.22 -8.57 -8.84
CA ASP A 18 -8.58 -9.64 -7.91
C ASP A 18 -7.36 -10.50 -7.51
N GLU A 19 -6.49 -10.80 -8.47
CA GLU A 19 -5.24 -11.54 -8.22
C GLU A 19 -4.28 -10.72 -7.38
N ALA A 20 -4.11 -9.42 -7.70
CA ALA A 20 -3.32 -8.49 -6.92
C ALA A 20 -3.83 -8.41 -5.47
N GLU A 21 -5.14 -8.31 -5.27
CA GLU A 21 -5.74 -8.29 -3.93
C GLU A 21 -5.47 -9.58 -3.17
N ALA A 22 -5.57 -10.74 -3.82
CA ALA A 22 -5.25 -12.03 -3.21
C ALA A 22 -3.78 -12.10 -2.77
N VAL A 23 -2.87 -11.52 -3.53
CA VAL A 23 -1.44 -11.40 -3.18
C VAL A 23 -1.24 -10.46 -2.00
N CYS A 24 -1.85 -9.26 -2.02
CA CYS A 24 -1.80 -8.31 -0.89
C CYS A 24 -2.31 -8.93 0.41
N ARG A 25 -3.44 -9.66 0.34
CA ARG A 25 -3.99 -10.40 1.49
C ARG A 25 -3.05 -11.47 2.00
N LYS A 26 -2.37 -12.20 1.12
CA LYS A 26 -1.36 -13.19 1.50
C LYS A 26 -0.16 -12.52 2.19
N LEU A 27 0.32 -11.39 1.68
CA LEU A 27 1.40 -10.61 2.29
C LEU A 27 1.04 -10.21 3.72
N LEU A 28 -0.12 -9.60 3.93
CA LEU A 28 -0.57 -9.19 5.27
C LEU A 28 -0.76 -10.36 6.24
N ARG A 29 -1.16 -11.53 5.75
CA ARG A 29 -1.38 -12.71 6.61
C ARG A 29 -0.09 -13.44 6.95
N GLN A 30 0.82 -13.58 6.00
CA GLN A 30 2.06 -14.34 6.18
C GLN A 30 3.19 -13.51 6.80
N TYR A 31 3.17 -12.19 6.55
CA TYR A 31 4.19 -11.26 7.01
C TYR A 31 3.51 -10.03 7.66
N PRO A 32 2.77 -10.22 8.76
CA PRO A 32 2.09 -9.12 9.45
C PRO A 32 3.06 -8.10 10.08
N GLU A 33 4.31 -8.50 10.30
CA GLU A 33 5.40 -7.65 10.78
C GLU A 33 6.15 -6.90 9.68
N GLU A 34 5.63 -6.90 8.45
CA GLU A 34 6.26 -6.25 7.32
C GLU A 34 5.31 -5.25 6.65
N ILE A 35 5.88 -4.19 6.09
CA ILE A 35 5.10 -3.08 5.55
C ILE A 35 4.51 -3.37 4.16
N ASP A 36 5.11 -4.28 3.39
CA ASP A 36 4.74 -4.45 1.97
C ASP A 36 3.27 -4.79 1.79
N GLY A 37 2.67 -5.60 2.68
CA GLY A 37 1.25 -5.92 2.55
C GLY A 37 0.37 -4.66 2.58
N LEU A 38 0.68 -3.71 3.47
CA LEU A 38 -0.03 -2.43 3.58
C LEU A 38 0.26 -1.54 2.37
N HIS A 39 1.54 -1.46 1.98
CA HIS A 39 1.96 -0.65 0.83
C HIS A 39 1.33 -1.14 -0.48
N ARG A 40 1.38 -2.45 -0.75
CA ARG A 40 0.80 -3.07 -1.95
C ARG A 40 -0.70 -2.91 -2.03
N TYR A 41 -1.42 -2.97 -0.90
CA TYR A 41 -2.85 -2.63 -0.88
C TYR A 41 -3.10 -1.18 -1.28
N ALA A 42 -2.25 -0.25 -0.82
CA ALA A 42 -2.39 1.16 -1.17
C ALA A 42 -2.18 1.39 -2.67
N GLU A 43 -1.15 0.80 -3.27
CA GLU A 43 -0.89 0.87 -4.72
C GLU A 43 -2.01 0.23 -5.54
N LEU A 44 -2.55 -0.91 -5.09
CA LEU A 44 -3.68 -1.58 -5.73
C LEU A 44 -4.92 -0.68 -5.79
N TYR A 45 -5.28 -0.05 -4.67
CA TYR A 45 -6.45 0.82 -4.64
C TYR A 45 -6.22 2.13 -5.42
N GLU A 46 -5.00 2.66 -5.42
CA GLU A 46 -4.61 3.79 -6.27
C GLU A 46 -4.83 3.45 -7.76
N ALA A 47 -4.42 2.25 -8.19
CA ALA A 47 -4.62 1.79 -9.56
C ALA A 47 -6.09 1.50 -9.92
N GLN A 48 -6.93 1.15 -8.95
CA GLN A 48 -8.37 0.99 -9.13
C GLN A 48 -9.13 2.33 -9.12
N GLY A 49 -8.45 3.46 -8.84
CA GLY A 49 -9.08 4.76 -8.67
C GLY A 49 -9.85 4.92 -7.35
N LYS A 50 -9.69 3.98 -6.41
CA LYS A 50 -10.30 4.02 -5.08
C LYS A 50 -9.41 4.84 -4.14
N ASN A 51 -9.33 6.15 -4.37
CA ASN A 51 -8.36 7.01 -3.70
C ASN A 51 -8.56 7.07 -2.18
N TRP A 52 -9.81 6.96 -1.70
CA TRP A 52 -10.10 6.95 -0.27
C TRP A 52 -9.52 5.70 0.43
N ASP A 53 -9.77 4.51 -0.14
CA ASP A 53 -9.18 3.26 0.35
C ASP A 53 -7.65 3.30 0.26
N ALA A 54 -7.10 3.76 -0.85
CA ALA A 54 -5.66 3.91 -1.03
C ALA A 54 -5.03 4.81 0.06
N ALA A 55 -5.65 5.95 0.35
CA ALA A 55 -5.20 6.86 1.39
C ALA A 55 -5.21 6.21 2.78
N GLU A 56 -6.25 5.42 3.10
CA GLU A 56 -6.33 4.69 4.37
C GLU A 56 -5.19 3.65 4.51
N TYR A 57 -4.85 2.94 3.43
CA TYR A 57 -3.75 1.97 3.48
C TYR A 57 -2.37 2.63 3.57
N TYR A 58 -2.16 3.77 2.90
CA TYR A 58 -0.95 4.57 3.13
C TYR A 58 -0.83 5.08 4.57
N ARG A 59 -1.95 5.50 5.21
CA ARG A 59 -1.95 5.88 6.64
C ARG A 59 -1.61 4.71 7.56
N LYS A 60 -2.12 3.51 7.26
CA LYS A 60 -1.74 2.28 7.99
C LYS A 60 -0.25 1.98 7.83
N ALA A 61 0.31 2.14 6.63
CA ALA A 61 1.74 1.97 6.38
C ALA A 61 2.60 2.99 7.17
N VAL A 62 2.16 4.25 7.25
CA VAL A 62 2.80 5.29 8.11
C VAL A 62 2.80 4.85 9.57
N ALA A 63 1.64 4.48 10.12
CA ALA A 63 1.52 4.06 11.52
C ALA A 63 2.37 2.81 11.82
N PHE A 64 2.44 1.87 10.89
CA PHE A 64 3.29 0.70 10.97
C PHE A 64 4.77 1.11 11.05
N ALA A 65 5.21 1.96 10.12
CA ALA A 65 6.59 2.40 10.01
C ALA A 65 7.06 3.18 11.24
N GLU A 66 6.22 4.08 11.76
CA GLU A 66 6.48 4.85 12.98
C GLU A 66 6.59 3.93 14.22
N LYS A 67 5.78 2.88 14.30
CA LYS A 67 5.83 1.91 15.40
C LYS A 67 7.04 0.97 15.34
N ALA A 68 7.41 0.52 14.15
CA ALA A 68 8.50 -0.45 13.97
C ALA A 68 9.89 0.17 14.24
N GLY A 69 10.03 1.50 14.17
CA GLY A 69 11.26 2.21 14.57
C GLY A 69 12.48 2.03 13.65
N GLY A 70 12.39 1.16 12.63
CA GLY A 70 13.46 0.88 11.67
C GLY A 70 13.32 1.57 10.31
N PHE A 71 12.22 2.29 10.07
CA PHE A 71 11.98 2.94 8.78
C PHE A 71 12.59 4.35 8.73
N GLY A 72 13.19 4.70 7.60
CA GLY A 72 13.71 6.04 7.36
C GLY A 72 12.58 7.08 7.35
N LYS A 73 12.88 8.29 7.84
CA LYS A 73 11.93 9.42 7.83
C LYS A 73 11.39 9.72 6.43
N GLU A 74 12.22 9.52 5.40
CA GLU A 74 11.85 9.73 3.99
C GLU A 74 10.74 8.78 3.53
N SER A 75 10.82 7.48 3.88
CA SER A 75 9.78 6.50 3.53
C SER A 75 8.45 6.85 4.20
N VAL A 76 8.49 7.23 5.47
CA VAL A 76 7.29 7.66 6.21
C VAL A 76 6.67 8.91 5.60
N GLN A 77 7.49 9.88 5.21
CA GLN A 77 7.01 11.10 4.53
C GLN A 77 6.40 10.79 3.18
N SER A 78 6.99 9.90 2.38
CA SER A 78 6.45 9.51 1.07
C SER A 78 5.04 8.91 1.18
N PHE A 79 4.82 7.98 2.13
CA PHE A 79 3.49 7.42 2.37
C PHE A 79 2.51 8.48 2.86
N ARG A 80 2.93 9.38 3.75
CA ARG A 80 2.10 10.47 4.23
C ARG A 80 1.64 11.40 3.09
N GLN A 81 2.58 11.82 2.24
CA GLN A 81 2.28 12.66 1.08
C GLN A 81 1.31 11.98 0.10
N LYS A 82 1.50 10.68 -0.17
CA LYS A 82 0.57 9.91 -1.00
C LYS A 82 -0.83 9.85 -0.39
N ALA A 83 -0.94 9.59 0.92
CA ALA A 83 -2.23 9.58 1.62
C ALA A 83 -2.94 10.94 1.55
N GLU A 84 -2.23 12.04 1.76
CA GLU A 84 -2.78 13.39 1.70
C GLU A 84 -3.25 13.75 0.28
N LYS A 85 -2.42 13.47 -0.73
CA LYS A 85 -2.75 13.73 -2.13
C LYS A 85 -4.02 12.98 -2.56
N LEU A 86 -4.12 11.69 -2.24
CA LEU A 86 -5.26 10.86 -2.60
C LEU A 86 -6.54 11.29 -1.86
N ALA A 87 -6.43 11.65 -0.59
CA ALA A 87 -7.57 12.16 0.17
C ALA A 87 -8.06 13.55 -0.30
N LEU A 88 -7.18 14.34 -0.92
CA LEU A 88 -7.55 15.61 -1.55
C LEU A 88 -8.19 15.41 -2.92
N ALA A 89 -7.73 14.41 -3.69
CA ALA A 89 -8.28 14.10 -5.02
C ALA A 89 -9.77 13.72 -4.97
N GLU A 90 -10.25 13.13 -3.87
CA GLU A 90 -11.66 12.79 -3.67
C GLU A 90 -12.55 13.99 -3.29
N LYS A 91 -11.96 15.13 -2.92
CA LYS A 91 -12.70 16.32 -2.45
C LYS A 91 -12.99 17.34 -3.55
N GLY A 92 -12.50 17.12 -4.77
CA GLY A 92 -12.70 17.98 -5.94
C GLY A 92 -13.70 17.38 -6.90
#